data_AF-X6MW30-F1
#
_entry.id   AF-X6MW30-F1
#
_cell.length_a   1.000
_cell.length_b   1.000
_cell.length_c   1.000
_cell.angle_alpha   90.00
_cell.angle_beta   90.00
_cell.angle_gamma   90.00
#
_symmetry.space_group_name_H-M   'P 1'
#
loop_
_entity.id
_entity.type
_entity.pdbx_description
1 polymer ?
#
loop_
_entity_poly.entity_id
_entity_poly.type
_entity_poly.pdbx_seq_one_letter_code
_entity_poly.pdbx_strand_id
1 'polypeptide(L)'
;MIISGGFAIVRKCKDKTTKEFYALKIINKKNLDKAGLTLLDREVNIMRQVTHENIVKLHNVFDSRTKMCLVLDLLEGGELFDRIIEQGHFSENNAAHCFGQLVTALNYLHQKQIVHRDLKVSKK
;
A
#
# COMPACT_ATOMS: atom_id res chain seq x y z
N MET A 1 8.10 -8.66 6.78
CA MET A 1 8.28 -7.25 6.40
C MET A 1 8.03 -6.36 7.61
N ILE A 2 9.09 -5.82 8.20
CA ILE A 2 9.03 -4.67 9.11
C ILE A 2 9.61 -3.52 8.29
N ILE A 3 8.76 -2.60 7.83
CA ILE A 3 9.22 -1.37 7.17
C ILE A 3 9.02 -0.25 8.18
N SER A 4 10.09 0.47 8.49
CA SER A 4 10.08 1.71 9.27
C SER A 4 10.38 2.87 8.33
N GLY A 5 9.35 3.62 7.95
CA GLY A 5 9.49 4.95 7.35
C GLY A 5 9.19 6.03 8.39
N GLY A 6 9.63 7.27 8.18
CA GLY A 6 9.64 8.35 9.20
C GLY A 6 8.33 8.63 9.96
N PHE A 7 7.18 8.14 9.49
CA PHE A 7 5.87 8.39 10.10
C PHE A 7 5.04 7.12 10.37
N ALA A 8 5.48 5.94 9.90
CA ALA A 8 4.69 4.72 10.00
C ALA A 8 5.58 3.46 10.12
N ILE A 9 5.09 2.48 10.88
CA ILE A 9 5.69 1.15 11.01
C ILE A 9 4.72 0.13 10.45
N VAL A 10 5.20 -0.80 9.61
CA VAL A 10 4.40 -1.93 9.13
C VAL A 10 4.82 -3.22 9.84
N ARG A 11 3.87 -4.05 10.28
CA ARG A 11 4.14 -5.36 10.89
C ARG A 11 3.23 -6.44 10.31
N LYS A 12 3.72 -7.68 10.15
CA LYS A 12 2.84 -8.84 9.86
C LYS A 12 1.95 -9.10 11.08
N CYS A 13 0.65 -9.26 10.86
CA CYS A 13 -0.32 -9.65 11.90
C CYS A 13 -1.16 -10.84 11.42
N LYS A 14 -1.84 -11.49 12.36
CA LYS A 14 -2.69 -12.66 12.11
C LYS A 14 -4.06 -12.39 12.70
N ASP A 15 -5.12 -12.58 11.92
CA ASP A 15 -6.47 -12.53 12.44
C ASP A 15 -6.68 -13.72 13.41
N LYS A 16 -7.23 -13.43 14.59
CA LYS A 16 -7.37 -14.43 15.65
C LYS A 16 -8.44 -15.47 15.33
N THR A 17 -9.45 -15.10 14.56
CA THR A 17 -10.60 -15.92 14.18
C THR A 17 -10.30 -16.69 12.90
N THR A 18 -9.97 -16.00 11.80
CA THR A 18 -9.77 -16.62 10.48
C THR A 18 -8.40 -17.26 10.32
N LYS A 19 -7.44 -16.89 11.17
CA LYS A 19 -6.03 -17.29 11.07
C LYS A 19 -5.31 -16.79 9.82
N GLU A 20 -5.92 -15.91 9.03
CA GLU A 20 -5.28 -15.28 7.88
C GLU A 20 -4.23 -14.25 8.31
N PHE A 21 -3.23 -14.02 7.44
CA PHE A 21 -2.15 -13.08 7.68
C PHE A 21 -2.34 -11.78 6.89
N TYR A 22 -2.01 -10.65 7.52
CA TYR A 22 -2.16 -9.31 6.96
C TYR A 22 -0.94 -8.43 7.29
N ALA A 23 -0.84 -7.28 6.63
CA ALA A 23 0.08 -6.21 6.98
C ALA A 23 -0.64 -5.15 7.82
N LEU A 24 -0.10 -4.83 9.00
CA LEU A 24 -0.60 -3.80 9.89
C LEU A 24 0.28 -2.54 9.77
N LYS A 25 -0.19 -1.52 9.05
CA LYS A 25 0.46 -0.20 8.96
C LYS A 25 0.01 0.66 10.14
N ILE A 26 0.93 0.99 11.04
CA ILE A 26 0.70 1.74 12.27
C ILE A 26 1.25 3.16 12.08
N ILE A 27 0.37 4.14 12.15
CA ILE A 27 0.69 5.56 11.92
C ILE A 27 0.53 6.30 13.25
N ASN A 28 1.56 7.03 13.68
CA ASN A 28 1.49 7.85 14.89
C ASN A 28 0.93 9.23 14.54
N LYS A 29 -0.32 9.49 14.95
CA LYS A 29 -1.00 10.77 14.70
C LYS A 29 -0.29 11.97 15.34
N LYS A 30 0.49 11.75 16.40
CA LYS A 30 1.26 12.82 17.06
C LYS A 30 2.40 13.36 16.19
N ASN A 31 2.83 12.60 15.18
CA ASN A 31 3.89 13.02 14.26
C ASN A 31 3.32 13.80 13.05
N LEU A 32 2.01 14.02 13.01
CA LEU A 32 1.31 14.70 11.92
C LEU A 32 0.72 16.03 12.43
N ASP A 33 0.78 17.05 11.59
CA ASP A 33 0.05 18.29 11.79
C ASP A 33 -1.41 18.17 11.29
N LYS A 34 -2.19 19.25 11.39
CA LYS A 34 -3.61 19.25 10.95
C LYS A 34 -3.76 18.89 9.47
N ALA A 35 -2.83 19.35 8.62
CA ALA A 35 -2.82 19.04 7.21
C ALA A 35 -2.52 17.55 6.97
N GLY A 36 -1.53 17.00 7.66
CA GLY A 36 -1.17 15.57 7.60
C GLY A 36 -2.30 14.65 8.06
N LEU A 37 -3.04 15.03 9.12
CA LEU A 37 -4.23 14.29 9.55
C LEU A 37 -5.34 14.31 8.49
N THR A 38 -5.58 15.46 7.86
CA THR A 38 -6.58 15.60 6.78
C THR A 38 -6.21 14.76 5.55
N LEU A 39 -4.92 14.72 5.20
CA LEU A 39 -4.42 13.86 4.12
C LEU A 39 -4.55 12.37 4.46
N LEU A 40 -4.27 11.98 5.71
CA LEU A 40 -4.44 10.62 6.18
C LEU A 40 -5.90 10.17 6.11
N ASP A 41 -6.84 10.98 6.58
CA ASP A 41 -8.28 10.66 6.52
C ASP A 41 -8.74 10.52 5.06
N ARG A 42 -8.24 11.39 4.17
CA ARG A 42 -8.50 11.30 2.73
C ARG A 42 -7.94 10.00 2.12
N GLU A 43 -6.70 9.63 2.47
CA GLU A 43 -6.07 8.37 2.01
C GLU A 43 -6.93 7.17 2.41
N VAL A 44 -7.34 7.09 3.68
CA VAL A 44 -8.19 6.00 4.18
C VAL A 44 -9.54 5.95 3.46
N ASN A 45 -10.18 7.10 3.25
CA ASN A 45 -11.46 7.17 2.55
C ASN A 45 -11.36 6.70 1.09
N ILE A 46 -10.26 7.01 0.41
CA ILE A 46 -9.99 6.53 -0.95
C ILE A 46 -9.79 5.01 -0.94
N MET A 47 -8.94 4.50 -0.04
CA MET A 47 -8.63 3.06 0.03
C MET A 47 -9.87 2.20 0.32
N ARG A 48 -10.83 2.70 1.10
CA ARG A 48 -12.11 2.02 1.37
C ARG A 48 -12.99 1.82 0.12
N GLN A 49 -12.80 2.63 -0.92
CA GLN A 49 -13.63 2.62 -2.13
C GLN A 49 -12.97 1.87 -3.31
N VAL A 50 -11.76 1.37 -3.09
CA VAL A 50 -10.89 0.77 -4.11
C VAL A 50 -10.79 -0.73 -3.85
N THR A 51 -11.06 -1.54 -4.88
CA THR A 51 -10.95 -3.00 -4.84
C THR A 51 -10.59 -3.45 -6.25
N HIS A 52 -9.33 -3.84 -6.42
CA HIS A 52 -8.77 -4.27 -7.70
C HIS A 52 -7.62 -5.23 -7.42
N GLU A 53 -7.43 -6.26 -8.24
CA GLU A 53 -6.42 -7.32 -7.99
C GLU A 53 -4.97 -6.80 -7.93
N ASN A 54 -4.68 -5.72 -8.66
CA ASN A 54 -3.36 -5.08 -8.67
C ASN A 54 -3.28 -3.83 -7.75
N ILE A 55 -4.20 -3.67 -6.79
CA ILE A 55 -4.16 -2.61 -5.78
C ILE A 55 -4.31 -3.21 -4.37
N VAL A 56 -3.41 -2.85 -3.47
CA VAL A 56 -3.47 -3.29 -2.06
C VAL A 56 -4.81 -2.90 -1.42
N LYS A 57 -5.52 -3.90 -0.92
CA LYS A 57 -6.81 -3.75 -0.27
C LYS A 57 -6.65 -3.30 1.19
N LEU A 58 -7.52 -2.38 1.60
CA LEU A 58 -7.75 -2.05 3.00
C LEU A 58 -8.86 -2.93 3.56
N HIS A 59 -8.51 -3.83 4.48
CA HIS A 59 -9.47 -4.75 5.12
C HIS A 59 -10.15 -4.12 6.32
N ASN A 60 -9.40 -3.38 7.14
CA ASN A 60 -9.93 -2.78 8.35
C ASN A 60 -9.12 -1.56 8.82
N VAL A 61 -9.73 -0.70 9.63
CA VAL A 61 -9.12 0.49 10.23
C VAL A 61 -9.44 0.50 11.72
N PHE A 62 -8.40 0.56 12.55
CA PHE A 62 -8.54 0.83 13.97
C PHE A 62 -8.03 2.23 14.24
N ASP A 63 -8.95 3.11 14.64
CA ASP A 63 -8.61 4.50 14.93
C ASP A 63 -8.63 4.80 16.42
N SER A 64 -7.57 5.43 16.92
CA SER A 64 -7.44 5.86 18.31
C SER A 64 -6.99 7.32 18.37
N ARG A 65 -6.98 7.89 19.57
CA ARG A 65 -6.57 9.30 19.77
C ARG A 65 -5.15 9.59 19.28
N THR A 66 -4.24 8.62 19.38
CA THR A 66 -2.81 8.85 19.11
C THR A 66 -2.26 8.05 17.93
N LYS A 67 -2.97 7.02 17.49
CA LYS A 67 -2.52 6.14 16.41
C LYS A 67 -3.69 5.74 15.51
N MET A 68 -3.39 5.58 14.23
CA MET A 68 -4.29 4.92 13.27
C MET A 68 -3.60 3.65 12.75
N CYS A 69 -4.32 2.54 12.77
CA CYS A 69 -3.82 1.25 12.31
C CYS A 69 -4.64 0.78 11.11
N LEU A 70 -3.97 0.51 9.99
CA LEU A 70 -4.58 0.03 8.75
C LEU A 70 -4.22 -1.44 8.56
N VAL A 71 -5.23 -2.31 8.41
CA VAL A 71 -5.07 -3.73 8.06
C VAL A 71 -5.13 -3.86 6.55
N LEU A 72 -4.01 -4.24 5.94
CA LEU A 72 -3.80 -4.27 4.49
C LEU A 72 -3.45 -5.70 4.02
N ASP A 73 -3.54 -5.94 2.72
CA ASP A 73 -2.97 -7.16 2.13
C ASP A 73 -1.51 -7.35 2.54
N LEU A 74 -1.15 -8.59 2.91
CA LEU A 74 0.23 -8.96 3.11
C LEU A 74 0.85 -9.39 1.77
N LEU A 75 1.79 -8.60 1.26
CA LEU A 75 2.56 -8.95 0.08
C LEU A 75 3.88 -9.61 0.47
N GLU A 76 4.06 -10.89 0.12
CA GLU A 76 5.26 -11.67 0.44
C GLU A 76 6.30 -11.67 -0.70
N GLY A 77 5.96 -11.06 -1.84
CA GLY A 77 6.80 -11.04 -3.04
C GLY A 77 8.00 -10.09 -3.01
N GLY A 78 8.14 -9.23 -1.99
CA GLY A 78 9.15 -8.17 -1.97
C GLY A 78 8.85 -7.02 -2.92
N GLU A 79 9.82 -6.12 -3.11
CA GLU A 79 9.68 -4.96 -4.00
C GLU A 79 10.04 -5.32 -5.45
N LEU A 80 9.31 -4.76 -6.41
CA LEU A 80 9.58 -4.98 -7.84
C LEU A 80 11.00 -4.55 -8.23
N PHE A 81 11.48 -3.44 -7.68
CA PHE A 81 12.81 -2.91 -7.95
C PHE A 81 13.92 -3.89 -7.55
N ASP A 82 13.76 -4.56 -6.41
CA ASP A 82 14.73 -5.56 -5.94
C ASP A 82 14.79 -6.76 -6.87
N ARG A 83 13.63 -7.22 -7.35
CA ARG A 83 13.57 -8.30 -8.33
C ARG A 83 14.25 -7.92 -9.64
N ILE A 84 14.08 -6.68 -10.10
CA ILE A 84 14.73 -6.19 -11.31
C ILE A 84 16.25 -6.20 -11.14
N ILE A 85 16.76 -5.74 -9.99
CA ILE A 85 18.20 -5.74 -9.70
C ILE A 85 18.74 -7.18 -9.58
N GLU A 86 18.09 -8.04 -8.80
CA GLU A 86 18.54 -9.41 -8.53
C GLU A 86 18.59 -10.27 -9.79
N GLN A 87 17.67 -10.07 -10.74
CA GLN A 87 17.65 -10.83 -11.99
C GLN A 87 18.78 -10.42 -12.95
N GLY A 88 19.41 -9.24 -12.80
CA GLY A 88 20.48 -8.73 -13.66
C GLY A 88 20.05 -8.38 -15.10
N HIS A 89 19.08 -9.11 -15.66
CA HIS A 89 18.46 -8.86 -16.95
C HIS A 89 16.94 -8.95 -16.81
N PHE A 90 16.25 -7.82 -16.99
CA PHE A 90 14.80 -7.73 -17.00
C PHE A 90 14.30 -7.56 -18.43
N SER A 91 13.73 -8.62 -19.01
CA SER A 91 13.32 -8.62 -20.42
C SER A 91 12.16 -7.66 -20.69
N GLU A 92 12.04 -7.20 -21.93
CA GLU A 92 10.89 -6.40 -22.37
C GLU A 92 9.56 -7.10 -22.13
N ASN A 93 9.52 -8.44 -22.26
CA ASN A 93 8.31 -9.22 -21.98
C ASN A 93 7.92 -9.16 -20.49
N ASN A 94 8.89 -9.29 -19.58
CA ASN A 94 8.64 -9.14 -18.15
C ASN A 94 8.21 -7.70 -17.81
N ALA A 95 8.83 -6.71 -18.44
CA ALA A 95 8.46 -5.31 -18.27
C ALA A 95 7.04 -5.02 -18.76
N ALA A 96 6.67 -5.52 -19.94
CA ALA A 96 5.33 -5.40 -20.50
C ALA A 96 4.28 -6.04 -19.59
N HIS A 97 4.58 -7.21 -19.02
CA HIS A 97 3.68 -7.87 -18.07
C HIS A 97 3.44 -7.03 -16.80
N CYS A 98 4.51 -6.55 -16.15
CA CYS A 98 4.41 -5.68 -14.97
C CYS A 98 3.70 -4.37 -15.29
N PHE A 99 4.03 -3.76 -16.43
CA PHE A 99 3.40 -2.51 -16.86
C PHE A 99 1.92 -2.70 -17.18
N GLY A 100 1.53 -3.85 -17.74
CA GLY A 100 0.13 -4.22 -17.96
C GLY A 100 -0.67 -4.20 -16.66
N GLN A 101 -0.19 -4.86 -15.61
CA GLN A 101 -0.82 -4.86 -14.28
C GLN A 101 -0.93 -3.47 -13.66
N LEU A 102 0.07 -2.61 -13.90
CA LEU A 102 0.05 -1.23 -13.45
C LEU A 102 -1.01 -0.41 -14.20
N VAL A 103 -1.09 -0.56 -15.51
CA VAL A 103 -2.07 0.17 -16.35
C VAL A 103 -3.49 -0.25 -16.02
N THR A 104 -3.77 -1.53 -15.75
CA THR A 104 -5.10 -1.98 -15.33
C THR A 104 -5.51 -1.33 -14.00
N ALA A 105 -4.62 -1.30 -13.01
CA ALA A 105 -4.85 -0.61 -11.73
C ALA A 105 -5.12 0.89 -11.90
N LEU A 106 -4.31 1.59 -12.70
CA LEU A 106 -4.47 3.02 -12.95
C LEU A 106 -5.77 3.33 -13.69
N ASN A 107 -6.11 2.53 -14.71
CA ASN A 107 -7.36 2.67 -15.43
C ASN A 107 -8.56 2.52 -14.48
N TYR A 108 -8.54 1.53 -13.59
CA TYR A 108 -9.56 1.37 -12.56
C TYR A 108 -9.69 2.61 -11.65
N LEU A 109 -8.56 3.17 -11.18
CA LEU A 109 -8.58 4.38 -10.36
C LEU A 109 -9.13 5.58 -11.11
N HIS A 110 -8.72 5.76 -12.38
CA HIS A 110 -9.17 6.87 -13.22
C HIS A 110 -10.66 6.79 -13.55
N GLN A 111 -11.23 5.59 -13.76
CA GLN A 111 -12.68 5.41 -13.91
C GLN A 111 -13.46 5.86 -12.66
N LYS A 112 -12.83 5.82 -11.49
CA LYS A 112 -13.37 6.32 -10.22
C LYS A 112 -13.00 7.78 -9.91
N GLN A 113 -12.43 8.51 -10.88
CA GLN A 113 -11.97 9.89 -10.72
C GLN A 113 -10.90 10.05 -9.61
N ILE A 114 -10.08 9.02 -9.39
CA ILE A 114 -8.98 9.03 -8.42
C ILE A 114 -7.66 9.12 -9.18
N VAL A 115 -6.85 10.13 -8.88
CA VAL A 115 -5.47 10.23 -9.38
C VAL A 115 -4.50 9.84 -8.25
N HIS A 116 -3.65 8.85 -8.50
CA HIS A 116 -2.71 8.33 -7.48
C HIS A 116 -1.67 9.39 -7.04
N ARG A 117 -1.13 10.16 -7.99
CA ARG A 117 -0.16 11.28 -7.81
C ARG A 117 1.22 10.95 -7.22
N ASP A 118 1.45 9.77 -6.66
CA ASP A 118 2.78 9.33 -6.17
C ASP A 118 3.17 7.96 -6.74
N LEU A 119 3.00 7.78 -8.05
CA LEU A 119 3.35 6.52 -8.71
C LEU A 119 4.86 6.45 -8.95
N LYS A 120 5.52 5.45 -8.37
CA LYS A 120 6.97 5.24 -8.47
C LYS A 120 7.31 3.77 -8.23
N VAL A 121 8.43 3.32 -8.81
CA VAL A 121 8.99 1.97 -8.62
C VAL A 121 9.92 1.93 -7.38
N SER A 122 9.97 3.01 -6.61
CA SER A 122 11.16 3.38 -5.82
C SER A 122 11.51 2.45 -4.66
N LYS A 123 12.82 2.27 -4.47
CA LYS A 123 13.48 2.44 -3.15
C LYS A 123 13.84 3.91 -2.94
N LYS A 124 13.55 4.46 -1.77
CA LYS A 124 14.13 5.73 -1.29
C LYS A 124 15.37 5.42 -0.47
#